data_AF-A0A9D1MEK3-F1
#
_entry.id   AF-A0A9D1MEK3-F1
#
_cell.length_a   1.000
_cell.length_b   1.000
_cell.length_c   1.000
_cell.angle_alpha   90.00
_cell.angle_beta   90.00
_cell.angle_gamma   90.00
#
_symmetry.space_group_name_H-M   'P 1'
#
loop_
_entity.id
_entity.type
_entity.pdbx_description
1 polymer ?
#
loop_
_entity_poly.entity_id
_entity_poly.type
_entity_poly.pdbx_seq_one_letter_code
_entity_poly.pdbx_strand_id
1 'polypeptide(L)'
;MANYFRITAYHPDKNICAVFDSNGRFEKLWQFSAYLVQKGFRIAEVGTDGQFHAGNLPKASASENLIVRACAKGEPKKGSRTVTVSGKYYTPLG
;
A
#
# COMPACT_ATOMS: atom_id res chain seq x y z
N MET A 1 -17.49 7.99 7.59
CA MET A 1 -16.17 8.31 7.00
C MET A 1 -15.28 7.10 7.18
N ALA A 2 -14.81 6.48 6.09
CA ALA A 2 -13.96 5.30 6.18
C ALA A 2 -12.49 5.72 6.30
N ASN A 3 -11.75 5.09 7.22
CA ASN A 3 -10.32 5.30 7.36
C ASN A 3 -9.61 4.68 6.16
N TYR A 4 -9.14 5.53 5.25
CA TYR A 4 -8.39 5.09 4.09
C TYR A 4 -6.91 4.96 4.46
N PHE A 5 -6.40 3.73 4.34
CA PHE A 5 -4.98 3.42 4.50
C PHE A 5 -4.45 2.75 3.25
N ARG A 6 -3.25 3.15 2.82
CA ARG A 6 -2.48 2.51 1.76
C ARG A 6 -1.17 2.01 2.33
N ILE A 7 -0.84 0.76 2.04
CA ILE A 7 0.45 0.17 2.40
C ILE A 7 1.06 -0.48 1.18
N THR A 8 2.32 -0.14 0.90
CA THR A 8 3.14 -0.92 -0.02
C THR A 8 3.98 -1.88 0.81
N ALA A 9 3.95 -3.17 0.44
CA ALA A 9 4.68 -4.20 1.16
C ALA A 9 5.33 -5.20 0.21
N TYR A 10 6.39 -5.87 0.67
CA TYR A 10 7.17 -6.85 -0.07
C TYR A 10 7.26 -8.17 0.70
N HIS A 11 6.95 -9.29 0.07
CA HIS A 11 7.07 -10.61 0.64
C HIS A 11 8.40 -11.23 0.19
N PRO A 12 9.40 -11.41 1.09
CA PRO A 12 10.72 -11.90 0.74
C PRO A 12 10.69 -13.34 0.23
N ASP A 13 9.96 -14.24 0.90
CA ASP A 13 9.93 -15.67 0.53
C ASP A 13 9.29 -15.90 -0.84
N LYS A 14 8.26 -15.11 -1.18
CA LYS A 14 7.56 -15.20 -2.47
C LYS A 14 8.16 -14.28 -3.54
N ASN A 15 9.09 -13.41 -3.15
CA ASN A 15 9.70 -12.39 -3.99
C ASN A 15 8.66 -11.57 -4.77
N ILE A 16 7.63 -11.07 -4.07
CA ILE A 16 6.56 -10.24 -4.65
C ILE A 16 6.35 -8.98 -3.81
N CYS A 17 6.06 -7.86 -4.47
CA CYS A 17 5.58 -6.65 -3.82
C CYS A 17 4.17 -6.32 -4.26
N ALA A 18 3.44 -5.64 -3.39
CA ALA A 18 2.07 -5.21 -3.67
C ALA A 18 1.72 -3.92 -2.94
N VAL A 19 0.81 -3.16 -3.56
CA VAL A 19 0.16 -2.00 -2.97
C VAL A 19 -1.24 -2.42 -2.52
N PHE A 20 -1.51 -2.25 -1.23
CA PHE A 20 -2.76 -2.62 -0.58
C PHE A 20 -3.49 -1.37 -0.11
N ASP A 21 -4.79 -1.29 -0.39
CA ASP A 21 -5.68 -0.27 0.17
C ASP A 21 -6.67 -0.92 1.13
N SER A 22 -6.73 -0.40 2.37
CA SER A 22 -7.54 -0.95 3.46
C SER A 22 -8.90 -0.29 3.64
N ASN A 23 -9.16 0.84 2.98
CA ASN A 23 -10.44 1.51 2.77
C ASN A 23 -11.61 1.38 3.79
N GLY A 24 -11.33 1.28 5.08
CA GLY A 24 -12.32 1.12 6.16
C GLY A 24 -12.31 -0.21 6.90
N ARG A 25 -11.57 -1.23 6.43
CA ARG A 25 -11.46 -2.55 7.10
C ARG A 25 -10.74 -2.50 8.45
N PHE A 26 -9.78 -1.61 8.59
CA PHE A 26 -9.01 -1.44 9.81
C PHE A 26 -9.29 -0.08 10.41
N GLU A 27 -9.41 -0.01 11.73
CA GLU A 27 -9.62 1.24 12.44
C GLU A 27 -8.33 2.08 12.43
N LYS A 28 -7.17 1.43 12.60
CA LYS A 28 -5.88 2.10 12.73
C LYS A 28 -4.85 1.54 11.74
N LEU A 29 -3.97 2.41 11.23
CA LEU A 29 -2.91 2.04 10.28
C LEU A 29 -2.01 0.91 10.80
N TRP A 30 -1.67 0.92 12.09
CA TRP A 30 -0.82 -0.11 12.69
C TRP A 30 -1.46 -1.50 12.71
N GLN A 31 -2.80 -1.60 12.82
CA GLN A 31 -3.51 -2.88 12.75
C GLN A 31 -3.36 -3.48 11.35
N PHE A 32 -3.45 -2.63 10.33
CA PHE A 32 -3.26 -3.02 8.94
C PHE A 32 -1.81 -3.45 8.67
N SER A 33 -0.83 -2.70 9.18
CA SER A 33 0.60 -3.07 9.09
C SER A 33 0.88 -4.41 9.77
N ALA A 34 0.37 -4.62 10.99
CA ALA A 34 0.55 -5.87 11.74
C ALA A 34 -0.05 -7.07 11.01
N TYR A 35 -1.23 -6.91 10.39
CA TYR A 35 -1.87 -7.95 9.58
C TYR A 35 -0.98 -8.37 8.40
N LEU A 36 -0.38 -7.43 7.68
CA LEU A 36 0.51 -7.73 6.55
C LEU A 36 1.81 -8.40 7.03
N VAL A 37 2.39 -7.93 8.13
CA VAL A 37 3.59 -8.55 8.73
C VAL A 37 3.32 -9.99 9.15
N GLN A 38 2.18 -10.27 9.79
CA GLN A 38 1.77 -11.63 10.15
C GLN A 38 1.64 -12.56 8.92
N LYS A 39 1.33 -12.00 7.75
CA LYS A 39 1.25 -12.72 6.46
C LYS A 39 2.59 -12.86 5.74
N GLY A 40 3.70 -12.45 6.37
CA GLY A 40 5.05 -12.56 5.82
C GLY A 40 5.48 -11.37 4.97
N PHE A 41 4.73 -10.28 4.95
CA PHE A 41 5.13 -9.07 4.22
C PHE A 41 6.00 -8.15 5.07
N ARG A 42 7.06 -7.62 4.47
CA ARG A 42 7.85 -6.50 4.96
C ARG A 42 7.23 -5.20 4.48
N ILE A 43 6.94 -4.31 5.41
CA ILE A 43 6.34 -3.01 5.10
C ILE A 43 7.38 -2.12 4.43
N ALA A 44 7.04 -1.60 3.25
CA ALA A 44 7.91 -0.73 2.49
C ALA A 44 7.50 0.73 2.64
N GLU A 45 6.20 1.03 2.57
CA GLU A 45 5.66 2.40 2.66
C GLU A 45 4.27 2.35 3.27
N VAL A 46 3.91 3.36 4.07
CA VAL A 46 2.59 3.47 4.69
C VAL A 46 2.05 4.88 4.51
N GLY A 47 0.74 5.02 4.29
CA GLY A 47 0.13 6.34 4.18
C GLY A 47 -1.36 6.32 4.47
N THR A 48 -1.84 7.41 5.07
CA THR A 48 -3.27 7.68 5.26
C THR A 48 -3.81 8.56 4.14
N ASP A 49 -5.12 8.77 4.12
CA ASP A 49 -5.73 9.78 3.26
C ASP A 49 -5.01 11.14 3.40
N GLY A 50 -4.68 11.77 2.28
CA GLY A 50 -3.96 13.04 2.26
C GLY A 50 -2.43 12.95 2.42
N GLN A 51 -1.85 11.78 2.73
CA GLN A 51 -0.39 11.60 2.82
C GLN A 51 0.27 11.11 1.53
N PHE A 52 -0.45 11.11 0.42
CA PHE A 52 0.10 10.73 -0.88
C PHE A 52 -0.58 11.49 -2.02
N HIS A 53 0.18 11.83 -3.06
CA HIS A 53 -0.37 12.21 -4.34
C HIS A 53 -0.69 10.98 -5.17
N ALA A 54 -1.91 10.95 -5.71
CA ALA A 54 -2.49 9.81 -6.40
C ALA A 54 -1.72 9.31 -7.63
N GLY A 55 -0.80 10.10 -8.22
CA GLY A 55 -0.06 9.69 -9.42
C GLY A 55 -0.97 9.09 -10.48
N ASN A 56 -0.64 7.89 -10.97
CA ASN A 56 -1.53 7.08 -11.84
C ASN A 56 -2.26 5.95 -11.09
N LEU A 57 -2.27 6.03 -9.75
CA LEU A 57 -2.88 5.09 -8.82
C LEU A 57 -3.90 5.82 -7.89
N PRO A 58 -5.05 6.25 -8.44
CA PRO A 58 -6.06 7.00 -7.70
C PRO A 58 -6.59 6.25 -6.48
N LYS A 59 -7.12 7.00 -5.52
CA LYS A 59 -7.76 6.46 -4.32
C LYS A 59 -8.87 5.47 -4.70
N ALA A 60 -8.95 4.33 -4.02
CA ALA A 60 -10.08 3.42 -4.21
C ALA A 60 -11.35 4.00 -3.61
N SER A 61 -12.50 3.73 -4.25
CA SER A 61 -13.84 4.01 -3.71
C SER A 61 -14.01 3.30 -2.37
N ALA A 62 -14.57 3.98 -1.36
CA ALA A 62 -14.77 3.45 -0.01
C ALA A 62 -15.41 2.04 -0.03
N SER A 63 -14.75 1.05 0.58
CA SER A 63 -15.22 -0.33 0.61
C SER A 63 -14.68 -1.07 1.83
N GLU A 64 -15.47 -1.95 2.43
CA GLU A 64 -15.04 -2.76 3.59
C GLU A 64 -14.00 -3.84 3.23
N ASN A 65 -13.66 -3.97 1.94
CA ASN A 65 -12.73 -4.96 1.44
C ASN A 65 -11.29 -4.45 1.39
N LEU A 66 -10.34 -5.36 1.66
CA LEU A 66 -8.92 -5.15 1.38
C LEU A 66 -8.67 -5.32 -0.12
N ILE A 67 -8.13 -4.30 -0.78
CA ILE A 67 -7.92 -4.33 -2.24
C ILE A 67 -6.42 -4.34 -2.56
N VAL A 68 -6.00 -5.27 -3.41
CA VAL A 68 -4.67 -5.25 -4.03
C VAL A 68 -4.75 -4.39 -5.29
N ARG A 69 -4.05 -3.26 -5.32
CA ARG A 69 -4.10 -2.29 -6.41
C ARG A 69 -3.04 -2.49 -7.47
N ALA A 70 -1.89 -3.01 -7.06
CA ALA A 70 -0.77 -3.33 -7.92
C ALA A 70 0.00 -4.46 -7.27
N CYS A 71 0.51 -5.38 -8.07
CA CYS A 71 1.45 -6.41 -7.64
C CYS A 71 2.55 -6.57 -8.69
N ALA A 72 3.78 -6.82 -8.24
CA ALA A 72 4.90 -7.10 -9.11
C ALA A 72 5.81 -8.13 -8.46
N LYS A 73 6.62 -8.81 -9.29
CA LYS A 73 7.73 -9.63 -8.80
C LYS A 73 8.90 -8.73 -8.40
N GLY A 74 9.61 -9.08 -7.34
CA GLY A 74 10.69 -8.26 -6.80
C GLY A 74 10.23 -7.23 -5.78
N GLU A 75 11.18 -6.41 -5.34
CA GLU A 75 10.95 -5.28 -4.45
C GLU A 75 10.24 -4.12 -5.17
N PRO A 76 9.45 -3.31 -4.45
CA PRO A 76 8.84 -2.12 -5.04
C PRO A 76 9.94 -1.12 -5.41
N LYS A 77 9.84 -0.52 -6.60
CA LYS A 77 10.80 0.50 -7.02
C LYS A 77 10.52 1.80 -6.29
N LYS A 78 11.34 2.10 -5.28
CA LYS A 78 11.35 3.37 -4.57
C LYS A 78 12.30 4.33 -5.28
N GLY A 79 11.74 5.29 -6.02
CA GLY A 79 12.48 6.48 -6.45
C GLY A 79 12.65 7.46 -5.28
N SER A 80 13.24 8.63 -5.55
CA SER A 80 13.55 9.63 -4.51
C SER A 80 12.32 10.10 -3.72
N ARG A 81 11.14 10.14 -4.36
CA ARG A 81 9.85 10.48 -3.72
C ARG A 81 8.67 9.72 -4.35
N THR A 82 8.92 8.64 -5.08
CA THR A 82 7.88 7.91 -5.81
C THR A 82 7.98 6.42 -5.55
N VAL A 83 6.84 5.79 -5.28
CA VAL A 83 6.74 4.33 -5.17
C VAL A 83 6.12 3.81 -6.44
N THR A 84 6.84 2.94 -7.16
CA THR A 84 6.37 2.32 -8.40
C THR A 84 6.27 0.80 -8.26
N VAL A 85 5.09 0.25 -8.56
CA VAL A 85 4.79 -1.19 -8.58
C VAL A 85 4.05 -1.52 -9.87
N SER A 86 4.62 -2.37 -10.73
CA SER A 86 4.02 -2.79 -12.02
C SER A 86 3.52 -1.63 -12.89
N GLY A 87 4.29 -0.55 -13.00
CA GLY A 87 3.92 0.65 -13.78
C GLY A 87 2.88 1.55 -13.12
N LYS A 88 2.34 1.17 -11.96
CA LYS A 88 1.55 2.06 -11.10
C LYS A 88 2.47 2.80 -10.14
N TYR A 89 2.28 4.11 -10.01
CA TYR A 89 3.05 4.94 -9.12
C TYR A 89 2.20 5.93 -8.36
N TYR A 90 2.67 6.26 -7.16
CA TYR A 90 2.16 7.34 -6.32
C TYR A 90 3.34 7.99 -5.60
N THR A 91 3.11 9.20 -5.08
CA THR A 91 4.14 9.98 -4.39
C THR A 91 3.75 10.11 -2.92
N PRO A 92 4.44 9.45 -1.98
CA PRO A 92 4.28 9.73 -0.55
C PRO A 92 4.65 11.19 -0.26
N LEU A 93 3.93 11.83 0.67
CA LEU A 93 4.18 13.19 1.11
C LEU A 93 5.07 13.27 2.37
N GLY A 94 5.51 12.12 2.89
CA GLY A 94 6.42 11.99 4.04
C GLY A 94 7.88 11.85 3.62
#